data_AF-A0A9X9T7S5-F1
#
_entry.id   AF-A0A9X9T7S5-F1
#
_cell.length_a   1.000
_cell.length_b   1.000
_cell.length_c   1.000
_cell.angle_alpha   90.00
_cell.angle_beta   90.00
_cell.angle_gamma   90.00
#
_symmetry.space_group_name_H-M   'P 1'
#
loop_
_entity.id
_entity.type
_entity.pdbx_description
1 polymer ?
#
loop_
_entity_poly.entity_id
_entity_poly.type
_entity_poly.pdbx_seq_one_letter_code
_entity_poly.pdbx_strand_id
1 'polypeptide(L)'
;MATGSLVLEWWTWFQSLLWVILIFIGLIILYYIIKEIHDAKVTPRLAEIELEKEKLQLMKLDYAHRGQPFFRVTPEKIEEINTLDQENIRLEADIFAKQSAVDRRIQRLENSVKSTKLDHMVEKIKEEERKIR
;
A
#
# COMPACT_ATOMS: atom_id res chain seq x y z
N MET A 1 35.01 -70.62 -27.27
CA MET A 1 34.16 -69.53 -27.79
C MET A 1 32.82 -69.35 -27.05
N ALA A 2 32.48 -70.16 -26.03
CA ALA A 2 31.20 -70.05 -25.31
C ALA A 2 31.21 -69.11 -24.08
N THR A 3 32.38 -68.67 -23.61
CA THR A 3 32.49 -67.81 -22.42
C THR A 3 32.27 -66.33 -22.71
N GLY A 4 32.46 -65.88 -23.96
CA GLY A 4 32.27 -64.47 -24.34
C GLY A 4 30.80 -64.06 -24.49
N SER A 5 29.92 -64.97 -24.93
CA SER A 5 28.49 -64.69 -25.11
C SER A 5 27.77 -64.49 -23.78
N LEU A 6 28.09 -65.31 -22.77
CA LEU A 6 27.51 -65.19 -21.42
C LEU A 6 27.90 -63.86 -20.76
N VAL A 7 29.14 -63.38 -20.95
CA VAL A 7 29.58 -62.08 -20.39
C VAL A 7 28.85 -60.90 -21.05
N LEU A 8 28.62 -60.96 -22.36
CA LEU A 8 27.88 -59.93 -23.09
C LEU A 8 26.39 -59.91 -22.73
N GLU A 9 25.75 -61.07 -22.55
CA GLU A 9 24.36 -61.17 -22.08
C GLU A 9 24.20 -60.68 -20.63
N TRP A 10 25.16 -61.00 -19.75
CA TRP A 10 25.14 -60.52 -18.38
C TRP A 10 25.35 -58.99 -18.31
N TRP A 11 26.21 -58.45 -19.18
CA TRP A 11 26.48 -57.02 -19.26
C TRP A 11 25.28 -56.22 -19.76
N THR A 12 24.55 -56.70 -20.77
CA THR A 12 23.35 -56.02 -21.29
C THR A 12 22.17 -56.06 -20.32
N TRP A 13 22.00 -57.18 -19.59
CA TRP A 13 21.02 -57.27 -18.50
C TRP A 13 21.36 -56.30 -17.35
N PHE A 14 22.64 -56.22 -16.97
CA PHE A 14 23.11 -55.27 -15.96
C PHE A 14 22.95 -53.81 -16.39
N GLN A 15 23.25 -53.49 -17.66
CA GLN A 15 23.07 -52.16 -18.20
C GLN A 15 21.58 -51.74 -18.20
N SER A 16 20.66 -52.66 -18.49
CA SER A 16 19.22 -52.40 -18.44
C SER A 16 18.75 -52.13 -17.01
N LEU A 17 19.24 -52.89 -16.03
CA LEU A 17 18.95 -52.66 -14.61
C LEU A 17 19.50 -51.30 -14.12
N LEU A 18 20.69 -50.90 -14.57
CA LEU A 18 21.26 -49.60 -14.23
C LEU A 18 20.38 -48.44 -14.68
N TRP A 19 19.81 -48.50 -15.88
CA TRP A 19 18.88 -47.46 -16.36
C TRP A 19 17.59 -47.39 -15.54
N VAL A 20 17.03 -48.55 -15.15
CA VAL A 20 15.84 -48.61 -14.29
C VAL A 20 16.13 -48.01 -12.91
N ILE A 21 17.27 -48.34 -12.32
CA ILE A 21 17.72 -47.80 -11.02
C ILE A 21 17.94 -46.29 -11.11
N LEU A 22 18.54 -45.81 -12.20
CA LEU A 22 18.80 -44.38 -12.40
C LEU A 22 17.49 -43.58 -12.52
N ILE A 23 16.51 -44.12 -13.25
CA ILE A 23 15.16 -43.53 -13.32
C ILE A 23 14.48 -43.53 -11.94
N PHE A 24 14.61 -44.62 -11.19
CA PHE A 24 14.03 -44.72 -9.84
C PHE A 24 14.64 -43.68 -8.88
N ILE A 25 15.96 -43.48 -8.93
CA ILE A 25 16.66 -42.43 -8.17
C ILE A 25 16.19 -41.04 -8.61
N GLY A 26 16.03 -40.81 -9.91
CA GLY A 26 15.47 -39.56 -10.43
C GLY A 26 14.06 -39.28 -9.92
N LEU A 27 13.21 -40.31 -9.84
CA LEU A 27 11.86 -40.23 -9.26
C LEU A 27 11.89 -39.90 -7.76
N ILE A 28 12.82 -40.48 -7.00
CA ILE A 28 13.00 -40.16 -5.56
C ILE A 28 13.39 -38.68 -5.40
N ILE A 29 14.31 -38.18 -6.21
CA ILE A 29 14.73 -36.77 -6.18
C ILE A 29 13.53 -35.86 -6.53
N LEU A 30 12.79 -36.20 -7.58
CA LEU A 30 11.61 -35.44 -8.00
C LEU A 30 10.53 -35.42 -6.90
N TYR A 31 10.30 -36.56 -6.25
CA TYR A 31 9.39 -36.67 -5.11
C TYR A 31 9.82 -35.75 -3.96
N TYR A 32 11.12 -35.72 -3.64
CA TYR A 32 11.65 -34.83 -2.61
C TYR A 32 11.47 -33.35 -2.94
N ILE A 33 11.68 -32.95 -4.21
CA ILE A 33 11.46 -31.57 -4.64
C ILE A 33 9.98 -31.16 -4.46
N ILE A 34 9.04 -32.04 -4.87
CA ILE A 34 7.61 -31.78 -4.73
C ILE A 34 7.23 -31.69 -3.24
N LYS A 35 7.76 -32.58 -2.42
CA LYS A 35 7.54 -32.60 -0.97
C LYS A 35 8.07 -31.32 -0.31
N GLU A 36 9.30 -30.91 -0.63
CA GLU A 36 9.92 -29.71 -0.07
C GLU A 36 9.13 -28.44 -0.43
N ILE A 37 8.67 -28.34 -1.69
CA ILE A 37 7.82 -27.21 -2.14
C ILE A 37 6.44 -27.25 -1.48
N HIS A 38 5.88 -28.44 -1.24
CA HIS A 38 4.62 -28.59 -0.53
C HIS A 38 4.75 -28.12 0.92
N ASP A 39 5.77 -28.60 1.63
CA ASP A 39 6.05 -28.25 3.01
C ASP A 39 6.34 -26.74 3.12
N ALA A 40 7.19 -26.19 2.24
CA ALA A 40 7.51 -24.76 2.18
C ALA A 40 6.31 -23.84 1.85
N LYS A 41 5.22 -24.36 1.27
CA LYS A 41 3.97 -23.60 1.04
C LYS A 41 3.01 -23.65 2.23
N VAL A 42 3.16 -24.63 3.12
CA VAL A 42 2.35 -24.78 4.34
C VAL A 42 2.98 -24.06 5.53
N THR A 43 4.31 -23.98 5.60
CA THR A 43 5.05 -23.28 6.65
C THR A 43 4.90 -21.74 6.72
N PRO A 44 4.63 -20.95 5.65
CA PRO A 44 4.53 -19.50 5.79
C PRO A 44 3.33 -19.09 6.63
N ARG A 45 2.23 -19.87 6.62
CA ARG A 45 1.13 -19.67 7.57
C ARG A 45 1.54 -19.96 9.00
N LEU A 46 2.38 -20.96 9.25
CA LEU A 46 2.85 -21.27 10.60
C LEU A 46 3.82 -20.19 11.11
N ALA A 47 4.74 -19.71 10.27
CA ALA A 47 5.64 -18.62 10.61
C ALA A 47 4.90 -17.30 10.82
N GLU A 48 3.89 -16.98 10.00
CA GLU A 48 3.02 -15.82 10.22
C GLU A 48 2.20 -15.96 11.50
N ILE A 49 1.60 -17.13 11.75
CA ILE A 49 0.83 -17.39 12.98
C ILE A 49 1.72 -17.37 14.22
N GLU A 50 2.95 -17.87 14.14
CA GLU A 50 3.92 -17.85 15.23
C GLU A 50 4.41 -16.41 15.49
N LEU A 51 4.66 -15.63 14.44
CA LEU A 51 5.03 -14.22 14.55
C LEU A 51 3.87 -13.36 15.06
N GLU A 52 2.62 -13.69 14.71
CA GLU A 52 1.42 -13.08 15.30
C GLU A 52 1.23 -13.48 16.76
N LYS A 53 1.49 -14.75 17.13
CA LYS A 53 1.45 -15.20 18.53
C LYS A 53 2.54 -14.55 19.37
N GLU A 54 3.77 -14.43 18.85
CA GLU A 54 4.86 -13.72 19.51
C GLU A 54 4.53 -12.24 19.69
N LYS A 55 4.01 -11.56 18.65
CA LYS A 55 3.51 -10.18 18.78
C LYS A 55 2.42 -10.07 19.84
N LEU A 56 1.47 -11.00 19.88
CA LEU A 56 0.40 -11.01 20.87
C LEU A 56 0.95 -11.25 22.29
N GLN A 57 1.97 -12.09 22.44
CA GLN A 57 2.65 -12.32 23.71
C GLN A 57 3.47 -11.11 24.15
N LEU A 58 4.23 -10.49 23.25
CA LEU A 58 4.93 -9.22 23.49
C LEU A 58 3.94 -8.14 23.91
N MET A 59 2.81 -7.99 23.22
CA MET A 59 1.76 -7.06 23.63
C MET A 59 1.21 -7.43 25.00
N LYS A 60 0.90 -8.70 25.30
CA LYS A 60 0.45 -9.16 26.63
C LYS A 60 1.46 -8.88 27.74
N LEU A 61 2.75 -9.01 27.45
CA LEU A 61 3.82 -8.70 28.39
C LEU A 61 3.90 -7.19 28.60
N ASP A 62 3.81 -6.40 27.52
CA ASP A 62 3.75 -4.93 27.59
C ASP A 62 2.45 -4.45 28.30
N TYR A 63 1.33 -5.14 28.14
CA TYR A 63 0.06 -4.93 28.87
C TYR A 63 0.19 -5.26 30.36
N ALA A 64 1.02 -6.25 30.73
CA ALA A 64 1.28 -6.61 32.12
C ALA A 64 2.26 -5.63 32.80
N HIS A 65 3.24 -5.10 32.05
CA HIS A 65 4.20 -4.12 32.54
C HIS A 65 3.66 -2.68 32.55
N ARG A 66 2.81 -2.31 31.59
CA ARG A 66 2.12 -1.02 31.53
C ARG A 66 0.67 -1.24 31.95
N GLY A 67 0.38 -1.15 33.24
CA GLY A 67 -0.97 -1.35 33.83
C GLY A 67 -2.06 -0.36 33.38
N GLN A 68 -2.08 0.12 32.14
CA GLN A 68 -3.15 0.93 31.57
C GLN A 68 -3.51 0.44 30.15
N PRO A 69 -4.77 0.04 29.92
CA PRO A 69 -5.23 -0.41 28.61
C PRO A 69 -5.41 0.78 27.66
N PHE A 70 -4.62 0.82 26.58
CA PHE A 70 -4.75 1.76 25.46
C PHE A 70 -6.13 1.73 24.74
N PHE A 71 -7.05 0.85 25.13
CA PHE A 71 -8.38 0.70 24.53
C PHE A 71 -9.56 1.17 25.40
N ARG A 72 -9.30 1.85 26.52
CA ARG A 72 -10.31 2.70 27.13
C ARG A 72 -9.77 4.12 27.14
N VAL A 73 -10.13 4.90 26.13
CA VAL A 73 -10.12 6.35 26.26
C VAL A 73 -10.88 6.65 27.56
N THR A 74 -10.21 7.25 28.55
CA THR A 74 -10.86 7.62 29.80
C THR A 74 -12.08 8.49 29.46
N PRO A 75 -13.23 8.36 30.16
CA PRO A 75 -14.43 9.13 29.82
C PRO A 75 -14.14 10.65 29.73
N GLU A 76 -13.21 11.13 30.54
CA GLU A 76 -12.68 12.50 30.51
C GLU A 76 -12.02 12.89 29.18
N LYS A 77 -11.25 11.98 28.55
CA LYS A 77 -10.63 12.21 27.23
C LYS A 77 -11.65 12.12 26.09
N ILE A 78 -12.74 11.38 26.26
CA ILE A 78 -13.84 11.35 25.27
C ILE A 78 -14.58 12.69 25.29
N GLU A 79 -14.81 13.25 26.47
CA GLU A 79 -15.41 14.57 26.61
C GLU A 79 -14.52 15.67 26.02
N GLU A 80 -13.22 15.63 26.29
CA GLU A 80 -12.24 16.55 25.68
C GLU A 80 -12.25 16.47 24.14
N ILE A 81 -12.24 15.26 23.57
CA ILE A 81 -12.34 15.05 22.11
C ILE A 81 -13.63 15.67 21.56
N ASN A 82 -14.77 15.45 22.22
CA ASN A 82 -16.04 16.03 21.78
C ASN A 82 -16.03 17.56 21.84
N THR A 83 -15.39 18.17 22.85
CA THR A 83 -15.27 19.63 22.93
C THR A 83 -14.39 20.19 21.80
N LEU A 84 -13.28 19.52 21.51
CA LEU A 84 -12.37 19.90 20.42
C LEU A 84 -13.05 19.76 19.05
N ASP A 85 -13.85 18.71 18.83
CA ASP A 85 -14.63 18.54 17.60
C ASP A 85 -15.68 19.64 17.44
N GLN A 86 -16.37 20.03 18.50
CA GLN A 86 -17.32 21.15 18.46
C GLN A 86 -16.64 22.49 18.18
N GLU A 87 -15.44 22.71 18.73
CA GLU A 87 -14.64 23.90 18.46
C GLU A 87 -14.15 23.92 17.01
N ASN A 88 -13.69 22.78 16.48
CA ASN A 88 -13.27 22.63 15.09
C ASN A 88 -14.41 22.95 14.11
N ILE A 89 -15.61 22.43 14.34
CA ILE A 89 -16.78 22.72 13.49
C ILE A 89 -17.09 24.23 13.48
N ARG A 90 -16.98 24.90 14.64
CA ARG A 90 -17.20 26.36 14.74
C ARG A 90 -16.11 27.14 14.01
N LEU A 91 -14.85 26.74 14.16
CA LEU A 91 -13.72 27.35 13.49
C LEU A 91 -13.81 27.19 11.97
N GLU A 92 -14.17 26.00 11.49
CA GLU A 92 -14.41 25.75 10.06
C GLU A 92 -15.50 26.66 9.49
N ALA A 93 -16.61 26.85 10.21
CA ALA A 93 -17.68 27.74 9.79
C ALA A 93 -17.23 29.22 9.72
N ASP A 94 -16.45 29.70 10.70
CA ASP A 94 -15.91 31.06 10.70
C ASP A 94 -14.87 31.26 9.58
N ILE A 95 -13.99 30.28 9.38
CA ILE A 95 -13.01 30.29 8.28
C ILE A 95 -13.73 30.36 6.93
N PHE A 96 -14.76 29.54 6.73
CA PHE A 96 -15.55 29.56 5.50
C PHE A 96 -16.25 30.91 5.29
N ALA A 97 -16.84 31.49 6.34
CA ALA A 97 -17.47 32.81 6.27
C ALA A 97 -16.46 33.89 5.88
N LYS A 98 -15.28 33.91 6.49
CA LYS A 98 -14.18 34.84 6.16
C LYS A 98 -13.69 34.67 4.73
N GLN A 99 -13.48 33.43 4.28
CA GLN A 99 -13.05 33.13 2.92
C GLN A 99 -14.08 33.63 1.89
N SER A 100 -15.36 33.33 2.11
CA SER A 100 -16.43 33.79 1.20
C SER A 100 -16.52 35.32 1.11
N ALA A 101 -16.27 36.03 2.21
CA ALA A 101 -16.26 37.48 2.24
C ALA A 101 -15.05 38.06 1.46
N VAL A 102 -13.89 37.41 1.56
CA VAL A 102 -12.68 37.77 0.81
C VAL A 102 -12.87 37.50 -0.69
N ASP A 103 -13.39 36.34 -1.07
CA ASP A 103 -13.64 35.99 -2.48
C ASP A 103 -14.59 37.00 -3.15
N ARG A 104 -15.66 37.40 -2.46
CA ARG A 104 -16.58 38.45 -2.96
C ARG A 104 -15.91 39.81 -3.12
N ARG A 105 -14.89 40.13 -2.32
CA ARG A 105 -14.12 41.38 -2.47
C ARG A 105 -13.17 41.30 -3.65
N ILE A 106 -12.48 40.17 -3.80
CA ILE A 106 -11.59 39.90 -4.95
C ILE A 106 -12.39 40.01 -6.25
N GLN A 107 -13.54 39.34 -6.34
CA GLN A 107 -14.38 39.40 -7.54
C GLN A 107 -14.84 40.82 -7.89
N ARG A 108 -15.18 41.64 -6.88
CA ARG A 108 -15.52 43.05 -7.09
C ARG A 108 -14.34 43.87 -7.61
N LEU A 109 -13.15 43.66 -7.05
CA LEU A 109 -11.92 44.31 -7.51
C LEU A 109 -11.57 43.90 -8.94
N GLU A 110 -11.66 42.61 -9.26
CA GLU A 110 -11.42 42.12 -10.63
C GLU A 110 -12.37 42.75 -11.64
N ASN A 111 -13.66 42.86 -11.30
CA ASN A 111 -14.65 43.51 -12.16
C ASN A 111 -14.35 45.00 -12.35
N SER A 112 -13.95 45.70 -11.28
CA SER A 112 -13.56 47.12 -11.35
C SER A 112 -12.32 47.33 -12.22
N VAL A 113 -11.31 46.47 -12.09
CA VAL A 113 -10.10 46.57 -12.93
C VAL A 113 -10.43 46.29 -14.39
N LYS A 114 -11.29 45.31 -14.67
CA LYS A 114 -11.75 45.02 -16.03
C LYS A 114 -12.49 46.20 -16.64
N SER A 115 -13.41 46.85 -15.90
CA SER A 115 -14.13 48.03 -16.41
C SER A 115 -13.19 49.20 -16.67
N THR A 116 -12.29 49.53 -15.73
CA THR A 116 -11.32 50.62 -15.92
C THR A 116 -10.40 50.37 -17.11
N LYS A 117 -9.96 49.12 -17.33
CA LYS A 117 -9.16 48.76 -18.50
C LYS A 117 -9.94 48.94 -19.80
N LEU A 118 -11.23 48.57 -19.82
CA LEU A 118 -12.10 48.79 -20.97
C LEU A 118 -12.29 50.28 -21.25
N ASP A 119 -12.56 51.10 -20.24
CA ASP A 119 -12.71 52.55 -20.38
C ASP A 119 -11.46 53.19 -21.00
N HIS A 120 -10.27 52.82 -20.51
CA HIS A 120 -9.01 53.31 -21.05
C HIS A 120 -8.74 52.84 -22.50
N MET A 121 -9.22 51.65 -22.88
CA MET A 121 -9.14 51.18 -24.27
C MET A 121 -10.07 51.98 -25.19
N VAL A 122 -11.29 52.26 -24.73
CA VAL A 122 -12.26 53.08 -25.48
C VAL A 122 -11.76 54.50 -25.66
N GLU A 123 -11.16 55.09 -24.64
CA GLU A 123 -10.58 56.44 -24.72
C GLU A 123 -9.44 56.51 -25.74
N LYS A 124 -8.53 55.53 -25.74
CA LYS A 124 -7.49 55.41 -26.77
C LYS A 124 -8.06 55.30 -28.19
N ILE A 125 -9.09 54.49 -28.39
CA ILE A 125 -9.74 54.36 -29.70
C ILE A 125 -10.30 55.72 -30.15
N LYS A 126 -10.98 56.44 -29.25
CA LYS A 126 -11.56 57.76 -29.53
C LYS A 126 -10.51 58.83 -29.84
N GLU A 127 -9.35 58.79 -29.18
CA GLU A 127 -8.22 59.66 -29.50
C GLU A 127 -7.64 59.37 -30.89
N GLU A 128 -7.49 58.09 -31.25
CA GLU A 128 -7.01 57.69 -32.57
C GLU A 128 -8.02 58.06 -33.68
N GLU A 129 -9.32 57.89 -33.44
CA GLU A 129 -10.37 58.35 -34.37
C GLU A 129 -10.33 59.87 -34.59
N ARG A 130 -10.05 60.66 -33.55
CA ARG A 130 -9.87 62.12 -33.67
C ARG A 130 -8.64 62.54 -34.48
N LYS A 131 -7.60 61.71 -34.55
CA LYS A 131 -6.40 62.01 -35.35
C LYS A 131 -6.58 61.67 -36.83
N ILE A 132 -7.45 60.71 -37.14
CA ILE A 132 -7.75 60.27 -38.51
C ILE A 132 -8.74 61.21 -39.20
N ARG A 133 -9.54 61.95 -38.43
CA ARG A 133 -10.61 62.84 -38.92
C ARG A 133 -10.18 64.30 -38.93
#